data_AF-A0A4R3W0P3-F1
#
_entry.id   AF-A0A4R3W0P3-F1
#
_cell.length_a   1.000
_cell.length_b   1.000
_cell.length_c   1.000
_cell.angle_alpha   90.00
_cell.angle_beta   90.00
_cell.angle_gamma   90.00
#
_symmetry.space_group_name_H-M   'P 1'
#
loop_
_entity.id
_entity.type
_entity.pdbx_description
1 polymer ?
#
loop_
_entity_poly.entity_id
_entity_poly.type
_entity_poly.pdbx_seq_one_letter_code
_entity_poly.pdbx_strand_id
1 'polypeptide(L)'
;MPYDESNRQNQLIQVGKFSILILEQRITDLPEKVDFVLWRKNNYTDIDAVLSQYTEAIIVLDGSNSDKTIDRLRAAAASNSDRLYLLKNNFAYVWEEE
;
A
#
# COMPACT_ATOMS: atom_id res chain seq x y z
N MET A 1 -1.70 -23.92 -2.65
CA MET A 1 -2.62 -23.76 -1.51
C MET A 1 -3.50 -22.56 -1.77
N PRO A 2 -4.83 -22.62 -1.59
CA PRO A 2 -5.66 -21.43 -1.72
C PRO A 2 -5.22 -20.42 -0.65
N TYR A 3 -4.99 -19.18 -1.05
CA TYR A 3 -4.57 -18.10 -0.15
C TYR A 3 -5.76 -17.80 0.77
N ASP A 4 -5.58 -18.05 2.08
CA ASP A 4 -6.64 -17.88 3.06
C ASP A 4 -6.94 -16.37 3.24
N GLU A 5 -8.07 -15.92 2.68
CA GLU A 5 -8.51 -14.53 2.82
C GLU A 5 -8.97 -14.17 4.25
N SER A 6 -9.20 -15.17 5.12
CA SER A 6 -9.73 -14.95 6.48
C SER A 6 -8.76 -14.23 7.41
N ASN A 7 -7.46 -14.19 7.07
CA ASN A 7 -6.41 -13.54 7.86
C ASN A 7 -6.01 -12.14 7.37
N ARG A 8 -6.72 -11.56 6.39
CA ARG A 8 -6.46 -10.16 6.00
C ARG A 8 -6.93 -9.23 7.09
N GLN A 9 -6.07 -8.33 7.54
CA GLN A 9 -6.43 -7.31 8.53
C GLN A 9 -5.65 -6.03 8.25
N ASN A 10 -6.32 -4.91 8.44
CA ASN A 10 -5.64 -3.63 8.48
C ASN A 10 -4.96 -3.47 9.83
N GLN A 11 -3.80 -2.83 9.85
CA GLN A 11 -3.03 -2.63 11.06
C GLN A 11 -2.49 -1.20 11.10
N LEU A 12 -2.47 -0.61 12.28
CA LEU A 12 -1.78 0.63 12.54
C LEU A 12 -0.58 0.32 13.43
N ILE A 13 0.62 0.52 12.91
CA ILE A 13 1.87 0.20 13.60
C ILE A 13 2.61 1.49 13.90
N GLN A 14 3.05 1.64 15.15
CA GLN A 14 3.91 2.74 15.57
C GLN A 14 5.37 2.27 15.63
N VAL A 15 6.25 2.95 14.91
CA VAL A 15 7.70 2.71 14.92
C VAL A 15 8.42 4.00 15.29
N GLY A 16 8.76 4.14 16.56
CA GLY A 16 9.29 5.40 17.10
C GLY A 16 8.28 6.53 16.87
N LYS A 17 8.70 7.59 16.17
CA LYS A 17 7.83 8.73 15.83
C LYS A 17 6.93 8.50 14.61
N PHE A 18 7.14 7.41 13.87
CA PHE A 18 6.44 7.15 12.62
C PHE A 18 5.23 6.24 12.83
N SER A 19 4.12 6.58 12.18
CA SER A 19 2.89 5.79 12.12
C SER A 19 2.71 5.20 10.73
N ILE A 20 2.49 3.88 10.67
CA ILE A 20 2.37 3.11 9.43
C ILE A 20 1.00 2.43 9.41
N LEU A 21 0.18 2.75 8.41
CA LEU A 21 -1.06 2.05 8.12
C LEU A 21 -0.80 0.94 7.10
N ILE A 22 -0.97 -0.31 7.52
CA ILE A 22 -1.01 -1.46 6.61
C ILE A 22 -2.45 -1.66 6.18
N LEU A 23 -2.68 -1.56 4.87
CA LEU A 23 -3.99 -1.62 4.26
C LEU A 23 -4.12 -2.88 3.40
N GLU A 24 -4.82 -3.89 3.91
CA GLU A 24 -5.11 -5.16 3.24
C GLU A 24 -6.58 -5.36 2.90
N GLN A 25 -7.47 -4.65 3.59
CA GLN A 25 -8.92 -4.66 3.38
C GLN A 25 -9.42 -3.24 3.16
N ARG A 26 -10.57 -3.12 2.50
CA ARG A 26 -11.24 -1.83 2.33
C ARG A 26 -11.57 -1.23 3.70
N ILE A 27 -11.22 0.03 3.90
CA ILE A 27 -11.74 0.84 5.02
C ILE A 27 -12.43 2.09 4.50
N THR A 28 -13.39 2.57 5.27
CA THR A 28 -14.06 3.86 5.02
C THR A 28 -13.67 4.90 6.07
N ASP A 29 -13.31 4.46 7.27
CA ASP A 29 -12.84 5.31 8.35
C ASP A 29 -11.32 5.22 8.43
N LEU A 30 -10.67 6.28 7.97
CA LEU A 30 -9.20 6.39 7.90
C LEU A 30 -8.68 6.92 9.25
N PRO A 31 -7.61 6.35 9.82
CA PRO A 31 -6.95 6.95 10.98
C PRO A 31 -6.61 8.42 10.74
N GLU A 32 -6.67 9.25 11.79
CA GLU A 32 -6.50 10.71 11.65
C GLU A 32 -5.17 11.10 10.98
N LYS A 33 -4.07 10.45 11.38
CA LYS A 33 -2.73 10.75 10.87
C LYS A 33 -1.88 9.50 10.76
N VAL A 34 -1.18 9.38 9.63
CA VAL A 34 -0.15 8.39 9.39
C VAL A 34 0.99 9.03 8.59
N ASP A 35 2.19 8.49 8.73
CA ASP A 35 3.36 8.94 7.95
C ASP A 35 3.56 8.04 6.72
N PHE A 36 3.10 6.78 6.78
CA PHE A 36 3.18 5.81 5.70
C PHE A 36 1.88 5.03 5.52
N VAL A 37 1.54 4.73 4.27
CA VAL A 37 0.47 3.79 3.91
C VAL A 37 1.08 2.65 3.10
N LEU A 38 1.04 1.44 3.63
CA LEU A 38 1.41 0.22 2.91
C LEU A 38 0.15 -0.41 2.29
N TRP A 39 -0.05 -0.20 0.99
CA TRP A 39 -1.18 -0.71 0.23
C TRP A 39 -0.88 -2.13 -0.28
N ARG A 40 -1.66 -3.11 0.19
CA ARG A 40 -1.43 -4.52 -0.12
C ARG A 40 -2.68 -5.22 -0.63
N LYS A 41 -2.46 -6.39 -1.21
CA LYS A 41 -3.43 -7.45 -1.52
C LYS A 41 -4.62 -6.98 -2.37
N ASN A 42 -4.39 -6.03 -3.27
CA ASN A 42 -5.45 -5.46 -4.11
C ASN A 42 -6.62 -4.88 -3.32
N ASN A 43 -6.38 -4.33 -2.13
CA ASN A 43 -7.46 -3.72 -1.38
C ASN A 43 -8.16 -2.61 -2.21
N TYR A 44 -9.45 -2.43 -1.95
CA TYR A 44 -10.33 -1.52 -2.69
C TYR A 44 -10.73 -0.30 -1.86
N THR A 45 -9.86 0.13 -0.93
CA THR A 45 -10.02 1.45 -0.32
C THR A 45 -9.99 2.52 -1.42
N ASP A 46 -10.71 3.62 -1.17
CA ASP A 46 -10.72 4.74 -2.10
C ASP A 46 -9.38 5.49 -2.01
N ILE A 47 -8.63 5.48 -3.10
CA ILE A 47 -7.31 6.12 -3.17
C ILE A 47 -7.42 7.64 -3.11
N ASP A 48 -8.50 8.24 -3.61
CA ASP A 48 -8.67 9.69 -3.57
C ASP A 48 -8.94 10.15 -2.13
N ALA A 49 -9.69 9.36 -1.35
CA ALA A 49 -9.86 9.57 0.09
C ALA A 49 -8.52 9.45 0.85
N VAL A 50 -7.71 8.45 0.52
CA VAL A 50 -6.38 8.27 1.13
C VAL A 50 -5.44 9.44 0.79
N LEU A 51 -5.40 9.86 -0.48
CA LEU A 51 -4.54 10.96 -0.96
C LEU A 51 -4.93 12.31 -0.37
N SER A 52 -6.23 12.55 -0.16
CA SER A 52 -6.76 13.78 0.42
C SER A 52 -6.60 13.82 1.94
N GLN A 53 -6.81 12.70 2.64
CA GLN A 53 -6.59 12.61 4.10
C GLN A 53 -5.11 12.72 4.45
N TYR A 54 -4.23 12.09 3.66
CA TYR A 54 -2.81 12.01 3.94
C TYR A 54 -1.99 12.74 2.88
N THR A 55 -1.98 14.07 2.96
CA THR A 55 -1.29 14.93 1.98
C THR A 55 0.23 14.73 2.00
N GLU A 56 0.80 14.39 3.16
CA GLU A 56 2.25 14.24 3.35
C GLU A 56 2.72 12.79 3.45
N ALA A 57 1.80 11.82 3.56
CA ALA A 57 2.20 10.43 3.75
C ALA A 57 2.81 9.83 2.49
N ILE A 58 3.79 8.95 2.70
CA ILE A 58 4.37 8.11 1.65
C ILE A 58 3.48 6.88 1.46
N ILE A 59 3.04 6.64 0.24
CA ILE A 59 2.22 5.49 -0.15
C ILE A 59 3.12 4.46 -0.80
N VAL A 60 3.13 3.26 -0.24
CA VAL A 60 3.95 2.14 -0.70
C VAL A 60 3.04 1.03 -1.21
N LEU A 61 3.21 0.62 -2.46
CA LEU A 61 2.54 -0.52 -3.07
C LEU A 61 3.47 -1.73 -3.04
N ASP A 62 3.05 -2.84 -2.43
CA ASP A 62 3.83 -4.09 -2.45
C ASP A 62 3.53 -4.98 -3.67
N GLY A 63 4.32 -6.04 -3.84
CA GLY A 63 4.19 -6.99 -4.95
C GLY A 63 2.94 -7.87 -4.93
N SER A 64 2.10 -7.79 -3.89
CA SER A 64 0.84 -8.54 -3.85
C SER A 64 -0.29 -7.86 -4.65
N ASN A 65 -0.06 -6.63 -5.11
CA ASN A 65 -0.97 -5.93 -6.02
C ASN A 65 -0.76 -6.37 -7.48
N SER A 66 -1.87 -6.60 -8.18
CA SER A 66 -1.90 -6.83 -9.62
C SER A 66 -1.50 -5.57 -10.39
N ASP A 67 -1.01 -5.73 -11.62
CA ASP A 67 -0.62 -4.59 -12.47
C ASP A 67 -1.79 -3.63 -12.70
N LYS A 68 -2.99 -4.17 -12.92
CA LYS A 68 -4.23 -3.36 -13.03
C LYS A 68 -4.46 -2.48 -11.80
N THR A 69 -4.27 -3.02 -10.61
CA THR A 69 -4.39 -2.25 -9.36
C THR A 69 -3.32 -1.17 -9.28
N ILE A 70 -2.08 -1.51 -9.61
CA ILE A 70 -0.94 -0.58 -9.60
C ILE A 70 -1.18 0.57 -10.58
N ASP A 71 -1.59 0.29 -11.81
CA ASP A 71 -1.84 1.31 -12.84
C ASP A 71 -2.98 2.24 -12.45
N ARG A 72 -4.06 1.68 -11.87
CA ARG A 72 -5.16 2.49 -11.30
C ARG A 72 -4.64 3.44 -10.22
N LEU A 73 -3.84 2.94 -9.27
CA LEU A 73 -3.33 3.75 -8.16
C LEU A 73 -2.33 4.80 -8.65
N ARG A 74 -1.50 4.49 -9.65
CA ARG A 74 -0.61 5.45 -10.31
C ARG A 74 -1.38 6.56 -11.01
N ALA A 75 -2.44 6.20 -11.74
CA ALA A 75 -3.27 7.18 -12.44
C ALA A 75 -3.94 8.14 -11.45
N ALA A 76 -4.47 7.63 -10.32
CA ALA A 76 -5.06 8.47 -9.28
C ALA A 76 -4.03 9.36 -8.57
N ALA A 77 -2.84 8.83 -8.29
CA ALA A 77 -1.75 9.57 -7.66
C ALA A 77 -0.89 10.38 -8.63
N ALA A 78 -1.31 10.60 -9.88
CA ALA A 78 -0.46 11.23 -10.91
C ALA A 78 0.01 12.65 -10.53
N SER A 79 -0.83 13.41 -9.82
CA SER A 79 -0.48 14.74 -9.28
C SER A 79 0.40 14.69 -8.02
N ASN A 80 0.66 13.50 -7.49
CA ASN A 80 1.34 13.22 -6.23
C ASN A 80 2.38 12.09 -6.40
N SER A 81 2.97 11.96 -7.59
CA SER A 81 3.82 10.82 -7.95
C SER A 81 5.02 10.63 -7.03
N ASP A 82 5.55 11.71 -6.46
CA ASP A 82 6.73 11.71 -5.58
C ASP A 82 6.48 10.98 -4.24
N ARG A 83 5.21 10.78 -3.89
CA ARG A 83 4.77 10.10 -2.68
C ARG A 83 4.42 8.63 -2.90
N LEU A 84 4.34 8.17 -4.15
CA LEU A 84 3.94 6.80 -4.49
C LEU A 84 5.15 5.93 -4.87
N TYR A 85 5.43 4.92 -4.05
CA TYR A 85 6.54 3.99 -4.25
C TYR A 85 6.01 2.58 -4.53
N LEU A 86 6.55 1.92 -5.56
CA LEU A 86 6.22 0.55 -5.90
C LEU A 86 7.38 -0.38 -5.54
N LEU A 87 7.14 -1.37 -4.68
CA LEU A 87 8.14 -2.38 -4.26
C LEU A 87 8.16 -3.63 -5.16
N LYS A 88 7.31 -3.70 -6.19
CA LYS A 88 7.29 -4.83 -7.13
C LYS A 88 8.61 -4.83 -7.92
N ASN A 89 9.40 -5.90 -7.75
CA ASN A 89 10.73 -6.16 -8.33
C ASN A 89 11.97 -5.74 -7.54
N ASN A 90 11.86 -5.24 -6.29
CA ASN A 90 13.06 -5.02 -5.44
C ASN A 90 13.66 -6.32 -4.87
N PHE A 91 12.97 -7.45 -5.03
CA PHE A 91 13.50 -8.79 -4.78
C PHE A 91 13.53 -9.55 -6.11
N ALA A 92 14.48 -9.21 -6.99
CA ALA A 92 14.96 -10.18 -7.95
C ALA A 92 15.64 -11.28 -7.13
N TYR A 93 15.04 -12.47 -7.11
CA TYR A 93 15.72 -13.66 -6.63
C TYR A 93 17.03 -13.78 -7.42
N VAL A 94 18.16 -13.55 -6.76
CA VAL A 94 19.44 -14.09 -7.22
C VAL A 94 19.29 -15.59 -7.06
N TRP A 95 18.77 -16.26 -8.08
CA TRP A 95 19.05 -17.67 -8.25
C TRP A 95 20.52 -17.71 -8.65
N GLU A 96 21.40 -18.01 -7.70
CA GLU A 96 22.69 -18.58 -8.08
C GLU A 96 22.37 -19.86 -8.84
N GLU A 97 22.72 -19.89 -10.14
CA GLU A 97 22.80 -21.12 -10.90
C GLU A 97 23.91 -21.97 -10.27
N GLU A 98 23.55 -23.04 -9.56
CA GLU A 98 24.42 -24.21 -9.42
C GLU A 98 24.23 -25.13 -10.64
#